data_AF-A0A926P300-F1
#
_entry.id   AF-A0A926P300-F1
#
_cell.length_a   1.000
_cell.length_b   1.000
_cell.length_c   1.000
_cell.angle_alpha   90.00
_cell.angle_beta   90.00
_cell.angle_gamma   90.00
#
_symmetry.space_group_name_H-M   'P 1'
#
loop_
_entity.id
_entity.type
_entity.pdbx_description
1 polymer ?
#
loop_
_entity_poly.entity_id
_entity_poly.type
_entity_poly.pdbx_seq_one_letter_code
_entity_poly.pdbx_strand_id
1 'polypeptide(L)'
;MARLRPITLAVLIAIVPPLAGCGTVAGVTGLGWMTASHNNIRYTDTKWCVPRKLKKVLNRVSDRYGRVTVTSTKRWWLENWWKGGAGDSYHLNCRAVDFTVAGNPSSVVAFLKRQSEVGGYKYYRSGHYHIDVGPRRTW
;
A
#
# COMPACT_ATOMS: atom_id res chain seq x y z
N MET A 1 56.13 15.74 -19.35
CA MET A 1 54.76 15.25 -19.63
C MET A 1 54.59 13.90 -18.93
N ALA A 2 54.01 13.89 -17.72
CA ALA A 2 53.82 12.67 -16.94
C ALA A 2 52.59 11.91 -17.47
N ARG A 3 52.79 10.68 -17.96
CA ARG A 3 51.70 9.79 -18.38
C ARG A 3 51.00 9.28 -17.12
N LEU A 4 49.82 9.82 -16.82
CA LEU A 4 48.89 9.26 -15.85
C LEU A 4 48.56 7.82 -16.27
N ARG A 5 48.88 6.86 -15.40
CA ARG A 5 48.60 5.44 -15.62
C ARG A 5 47.08 5.23 -15.58
N PRO A 6 46.47 4.48 -16.51
CA PRO A 6 45.02 4.28 -16.55
C PRO A 6 44.47 3.58 -15.30
N ILE A 7 45.35 2.93 -14.53
CA ILE A 7 45.02 2.26 -13.27
C ILE A 7 44.68 3.27 -12.16
N THR A 8 45.33 4.44 -12.13
CA THR A 8 45.09 5.46 -11.09
C THR A 8 43.77 6.22 -11.23
N LEU A 9 43.11 6.19 -12.40
CA LEU A 9 41.79 6.81 -12.57
C LEU A 9 40.64 5.89 -12.15
N ALA A 10 40.80 4.57 -12.27
CA ALA A 10 39.77 3.59 -11.90
C ALA A 10 39.63 3.43 -10.37
N VAL A 11 40.70 3.63 -9.62
CA VAL A 11 40.69 3.48 -8.15
C VAL A 11 39.98 4.65 -7.44
N LEU A 12 39.99 5.86 -8.03
CA LEU A 12 39.34 7.03 -7.44
C LEU A 12 37.80 7.03 -7.58
N ILE A 13 37.23 6.28 -8.53
CA ILE A 13 35.77 6.15 -8.69
C ILE A 13 35.19 5.10 -7.73
N ALA A 14 36.02 4.20 -7.20
CA ALA A 14 35.57 3.09 -6.34
C ALA A 14 35.57 3.41 -4.83
N ILE A 15 36.13 4.54 -4.40
CA ILE A 15 36.35 4.84 -2.96
C ILE A 15 35.46 5.99 -2.43
N VAL A 16 34.66 6.64 -3.27
CA VAL A 16 33.74 7.71 -2.85
C VAL A 16 32.35 7.43 -3.43
N PRO A 17 31.52 6.59 -2.78
CA PRO A 17 30.86 6.98 -1.51
C PRO A 17 30.66 5.81 -0.52
N PRO A 18 30.82 6.00 0.80
CA PRO A 18 29.63 6.46 1.54
C PRO A 18 30.01 7.29 2.78
N LEU A 19 30.07 8.61 2.61
CA LEU A 19 29.82 9.55 3.71
C LEU A 19 28.35 10.04 3.73
N ALA A 20 27.49 9.44 2.89
CA ALA A 20 26.05 9.63 2.97
C ALA A 20 25.50 8.69 4.06
N GLY A 21 25.41 9.22 5.28
CA GLY A 21 24.79 8.52 6.40
C GLY A 21 23.37 8.06 6.08
N CYS A 22 22.95 6.93 6.65
CA CYS A 22 21.56 6.43 6.75
C CYS A 22 20.65 6.54 5.50
N GLY A 23 21.20 6.77 4.32
CA GLY A 23 20.47 6.83 3.06
C GLY A 23 20.52 5.46 2.45
N THR A 24 19.44 4.69 2.56
CA THR A 24 19.29 3.48 1.75
C THR A 24 19.56 3.83 0.28
N VAL A 25 20.25 2.98 -0.48
CA VAL A 25 20.52 3.15 -1.92
C VAL A 25 19.26 3.50 -2.75
N ALA A 26 18.07 3.18 -2.23
CA ALA A 26 16.76 3.56 -2.77
C ALA A 26 16.50 5.08 -2.78
N GLY A 27 17.02 5.84 -1.82
CA GLY A 27 16.81 7.29 -1.71
C GLY A 27 17.78 8.11 -2.56
N VAL A 28 19.01 7.62 -2.76
CA VAL A 28 20.08 8.34 -3.47
C VAL A 28 19.95 8.21 -4.99
N THR A 29 19.48 7.07 -5.48
CA THR A 29 19.39 6.78 -6.92
C THR A 29 18.09 7.29 -7.57
N GLY A 30 17.10 7.70 -6.78
CA GLY A 30 15.75 7.96 -7.28
C GLY A 30 15.06 6.70 -7.85
N LEU A 31 15.67 5.53 -7.71
CA LEU A 31 15.16 4.22 -8.14
C LEU A 31 14.44 3.48 -7.01
N GLY A 32 13.99 4.18 -5.97
CA GLY A 32 13.15 3.63 -4.90
C GLY A 32 11.90 2.92 -5.44
N TRP A 33 11.40 3.33 -6.61
CA TRP A 33 10.30 2.67 -7.32
C TRP A 33 10.68 1.31 -7.95
N MET A 34 11.97 1.02 -8.20
CA MET A 34 12.45 -0.29 -8.63
C MET A 34 12.64 -1.26 -7.46
N THR A 35 12.76 -0.76 -6.23
CA THR A 35 12.91 -1.57 -5.01
C THR A 35 11.63 -1.66 -4.16
N ALA A 36 10.61 -0.87 -4.50
CA ALA A 36 9.25 -1.00 -3.95
C ALA A 36 8.68 -2.37 -4.34
N SER A 37 8.89 -3.31 -3.42
CA SER A 37 8.61 -4.72 -3.59
C SER A 37 7.19 -4.93 -4.10
N HIS A 38 7.08 -5.52 -5.29
CA HIS A 38 5.83 -6.02 -5.89
C HIS A 38 5.07 -7.02 -4.97
N ASN A 39 5.63 -7.36 -3.79
CA ASN A 39 5.14 -8.34 -2.82
C ASN A 39 4.49 -7.74 -1.56
N ASN A 40 4.38 -6.41 -1.45
CA ASN A 40 3.94 -5.82 -0.18
C ASN A 40 2.40 -5.76 0.00
N ILE A 41 1.63 -6.12 -1.05
CA ILE A 41 0.19 -6.33 -0.95
C ILE A 41 -0.16 -7.79 -1.29
N ARG A 42 -0.60 -8.54 -0.30
CA ARG A 42 -1.11 -9.91 -0.45
C ARG A 42 -2.63 -9.88 -0.61
N TYR A 43 -3.15 -10.47 -1.68
CA TYR A 43 -4.58 -10.67 -1.88
C TYR A 43 -4.94 -12.11 -1.52
N THR A 44 -5.81 -12.31 -0.54
CA THR A 44 -6.39 -13.65 -0.24
C THR A 44 -7.75 -13.85 -0.92
N ASP A 45 -8.30 -12.80 -1.52
CA ASP A 45 -9.56 -12.79 -2.27
C ASP A 45 -9.34 -12.25 -3.70
N THR A 46 -10.40 -12.16 -4.49
CA THR A 46 -10.44 -11.74 -5.90
C THR A 46 -9.88 -10.34 -6.13
N LYS A 47 -8.60 -10.27 -6.51
CA LYS A 47 -7.85 -9.05 -6.85
C LYS A 47 -8.46 -8.24 -8.00
N TRP A 48 -9.14 -8.90 -8.95
CA TRP A 48 -9.74 -8.23 -10.10
C TRP A 48 -10.91 -7.32 -9.69
N CYS A 49 -11.60 -7.67 -8.60
CA CYS A 49 -12.76 -6.94 -8.06
C CYS A 49 -12.36 -5.70 -7.23
N VAL A 50 -11.07 -5.43 -7.04
CA VAL A 50 -10.64 -4.21 -6.35
C VAL A 50 -10.52 -3.05 -7.35
N PRO A 51 -11.26 -1.93 -7.16
CA PRO A 51 -11.17 -0.75 -8.01
C PRO A 51 -9.74 -0.24 -8.13
N ARG A 52 -9.38 0.26 -9.33
CA ARG A 52 -8.07 0.88 -9.56
C ARG A 52 -7.77 2.01 -8.57
N LYS A 53 -8.80 2.77 -8.17
CA LYS A 53 -8.73 3.81 -7.13
C LYS A 53 -8.26 3.25 -5.79
N LEU A 54 -8.90 2.18 -5.31
CA LEU A 54 -8.53 1.55 -4.03
C LEU A 54 -7.17 0.85 -4.11
N LYS A 55 -6.80 0.26 -5.24
CA LYS A 55 -5.44 -0.29 -5.45
C LYS A 55 -4.35 0.77 -5.22
N LYS A 56 -4.55 2.00 -5.72
CA LYS A 56 -3.62 3.12 -5.46
C LYS A 56 -3.56 3.50 -3.98
N VAL A 57 -4.69 3.46 -3.27
CA VAL A 57 -4.73 3.71 -1.83
C VAL A 57 -3.97 2.62 -1.07
N LEU A 58 -4.23 1.35 -1.39
CA LEU A 58 -3.55 0.21 -0.75
C LEU A 58 -2.04 0.24 -0.97
N ASN A 59 -1.56 0.65 -2.15
CA ASN A 59 -0.13 0.87 -2.39
C ASN A 59 0.43 1.94 -1.45
N ARG A 60 -0.21 3.12 -1.37
CA ARG A 60 0.23 4.20 -0.46
C ARG A 60 0.17 3.80 1.02
N VAL A 61 -0.81 2.98 1.41
CA VAL A 61 -0.88 2.38 2.75
C VAL A 61 0.32 1.45 2.96
N SER A 62 0.59 0.59 1.98
CA SER A 62 1.72 -0.35 2.00
C SER A 62 3.08 0.37 2.11
N ASP A 63 3.25 1.46 1.36
CA ASP A 63 4.49 2.24 1.37
C ASP A 63 4.76 2.89 2.73
N ARG A 64 3.69 3.24 3.47
CA ARG A 64 3.79 3.91 4.78
C ARG A 64 3.85 2.95 5.96
N TYR A 65 3.08 1.87 5.90
CA TYR A 65 2.82 0.99 7.04
C TYR A 65 3.36 -0.43 6.86
N GLY A 66 3.92 -0.74 5.69
CA GLY A 66 4.44 -2.05 5.35
C GLY A 66 3.35 -2.98 4.83
N ARG A 67 3.54 -4.29 5.00
CA ARG A 67 2.76 -5.30 4.29
C ARG A 67 1.25 -5.21 4.56
N VAL A 68 0.48 -5.13 3.49
CA VAL A 68 -1.00 -5.12 3.49
C VAL A 68 -1.52 -6.50 3.10
N THR A 69 -2.47 -7.04 3.86
CA THR A 69 -3.19 -8.26 3.49
C THR A 69 -4.66 -7.93 3.24
N VAL A 70 -5.08 -8.04 1.98
CA VAL A 70 -6.46 -7.85 1.53
C VAL A 70 -7.23 -9.15 1.75
N THR A 71 -8.22 -9.11 2.64
CA THR A 71 -8.96 -10.29 3.12
C THR A 71 -10.31 -10.48 2.46
N SER A 72 -11.01 -9.40 2.09
CA SER A 72 -12.31 -9.50 1.41
C SER A 72 -12.46 -8.41 0.35
N THR A 73 -12.91 -8.78 -0.85
CA THR A 73 -13.11 -7.88 -1.99
C THR A 73 -14.52 -8.01 -2.53
N LYS A 74 -14.87 -9.14 -3.15
CA LYS A 74 -16.23 -9.45 -3.59
C LYS A 74 -16.92 -10.29 -2.54
N ARG A 75 -18.16 -9.93 -2.20
CA ARG A 75 -19.05 -10.85 -1.49
C ARG A 75 -20.17 -11.26 -2.42
N TRP A 76 -20.51 -12.54 -2.45
CA TRP A 76 -21.71 -13.00 -3.12
C TRP A 76 -22.94 -12.69 -2.26
N TRP A 77 -24.11 -12.52 -2.88
CA TRP A 77 -25.33 -12.09 -2.19
C TRP A 77 -25.66 -12.95 -0.95
N LEU A 78 -25.54 -14.27 -1.09
CA LEU A 78 -25.80 -15.26 -0.05
C LEU A 78 -24.77 -15.15 1.07
N GLU A 79 -23.49 -14.99 0.73
CA GLU A 79 -22.42 -14.79 1.71
C GLU A 79 -22.60 -13.49 2.50
N ASN A 80 -22.98 -12.41 1.80
CA ASN A 80 -23.27 -11.13 2.44
C ASN A 80 -24.46 -11.24 3.40
N TRP A 81 -25.52 -11.95 3.00
CA TRP A 81 -26.69 -12.22 3.84
C TRP A 81 -26.32 -13.06 5.09
N TRP A 82 -25.59 -14.16 4.91
CA TRP A 82 -25.11 -15.02 6.02
C TRP A 82 -24.25 -14.25 7.03
N LYS A 83 -23.46 -13.27 6.57
CA LYS A 83 -22.61 -12.42 7.41
C LYS A 83 -23.34 -11.19 7.98
N GLY A 84 -24.66 -11.09 7.81
CA GLY A 84 -25.47 -9.95 8.28
C GLY A 84 -25.10 -8.63 7.60
N GLY A 85 -24.57 -8.68 6.37
CA GLY A 85 -24.19 -7.52 5.60
C GLY A 85 -25.39 -6.71 5.12
N ALA A 86 -25.21 -5.40 4.95
CA ALA A 86 -26.25 -4.54 4.40
C ALA A 86 -26.65 -4.96 2.97
N GLY A 87 -27.92 -4.79 2.61
CA GLY A 87 -28.45 -5.09 1.27
C GLY A 87 -27.71 -4.34 0.15
N ASP A 88 -27.30 -3.10 0.42
CA ASP A 88 -26.52 -2.26 -0.49
C ASP A 88 -25.01 -2.28 -0.20
N SER A 89 -24.48 -3.43 0.21
CA SER A 89 -23.05 -3.57 0.51
C SER A 89 -22.20 -3.33 -0.74
N TYR A 90 -21.20 -2.44 -0.63
CA TYR A 90 -20.28 -2.16 -1.73
C TYR A 90 -19.39 -3.34 -2.13
N HIS A 91 -19.31 -4.39 -1.30
CA HIS A 91 -18.65 -5.64 -1.67
C HIS A 91 -19.43 -6.43 -2.75
N LEU A 92 -20.74 -6.23 -2.88
CA LEU A 92 -21.54 -6.88 -3.92
C LEU A 92 -21.16 -6.37 -5.32
N ASN A 93 -20.76 -5.10 -5.40
CA ASN A 93 -20.51 -4.37 -6.64
C ASN A 93 -19.02 -4.09 -6.90
N CYS A 94 -18.08 -4.79 -6.25
CA CYS A 94 -16.65 -4.56 -6.43
C CYS A 94 -16.21 -3.12 -6.12
N ARG A 95 -16.82 -2.49 -5.11
CA ARG A 95 -16.59 -1.09 -4.73
C ARG A 95 -15.98 -0.92 -3.35
N ALA A 96 -15.72 -2.01 -2.64
CA ALA A 96 -15.12 -2.02 -1.32
C ALA A 96 -14.00 -3.05 -1.20
N VAL A 97 -13.16 -2.86 -0.19
CA VAL A 97 -12.12 -3.82 0.19
C VAL A 97 -11.92 -3.80 1.71
N ASP A 98 -11.81 -4.99 2.27
CA ASP A 98 -11.37 -5.21 3.64
C ASP A 98 -9.90 -5.65 3.63
N PHE A 99 -9.09 -5.03 4.47
CA PHE A 99 -7.66 -5.35 4.56
C PHE A 99 -7.13 -5.19 5.99
N THR A 100 -5.95 -5.75 6.22
CA THR A 100 -5.17 -5.61 7.45
C THR A 100 -3.79 -5.07 7.12
N VAL A 101 -3.23 -4.30 8.03
CA VAL A 101 -1.88 -3.74 7.91
C VAL A 101 -1.30 -3.56 9.31
N ALA A 102 0.03 -3.67 9.43
CA ALA A 102 0.72 -3.34 10.67
C ALA A 102 0.62 -1.82 10.94
N GLY A 103 0.59 -1.43 12.21
CA GLY A 103 0.63 -0.03 12.62
C GLY A 103 -0.51 0.36 13.57
N ASN A 104 -0.37 1.55 14.14
CA ASN A 104 -1.36 2.10 15.07
C ASN A 104 -2.69 2.39 14.33
N PRO A 105 -3.84 1.85 14.77
CA PRO A 105 -5.12 2.02 14.08
C PRO A 105 -5.54 3.47 13.87
N SER A 106 -5.32 4.33 14.86
CA SER A 106 -5.64 5.77 14.78
C SER A 106 -4.83 6.45 13.67
N SER A 107 -3.54 6.08 13.52
CA SER A 107 -2.70 6.60 12.43
C SER A 107 -3.18 6.13 11.06
N VAL A 108 -3.50 4.84 10.92
CA VAL A 108 -3.99 4.26 9.66
C VAL A 108 -5.31 4.92 9.26
N VAL A 109 -6.26 5.04 10.18
CA VAL A 109 -7.55 5.71 9.95
C VAL A 109 -7.34 7.18 9.56
N ALA A 110 -6.49 7.92 10.27
CA ALA A 110 -6.18 9.31 9.93
C ALA A 110 -5.56 9.42 8.53
N PHE A 111 -4.74 8.45 8.12
CA PHE A 111 -4.17 8.41 6.77
C PHE A 111 -5.24 8.13 5.71
N LEU A 112 -6.13 7.16 5.95
CA LEU A 112 -7.25 6.84 5.05
C LEU A 112 -8.18 8.03 4.86
N LYS A 113 -8.49 8.76 5.93
CA LYS A 113 -9.31 9.99 5.91
C LYS A 113 -8.78 11.04 4.92
N ARG A 114 -7.46 11.12 4.74
CA ARG A 114 -6.82 12.09 3.83
C ARG A 114 -6.81 11.67 2.37
N GLN A 115 -7.19 10.43 2.04
CA GLN A 115 -7.19 9.96 0.66
C GLN A 115 -8.44 10.46 -0.06
N SER A 116 -8.27 11.10 -1.22
CA SER A 116 -9.38 11.66 -2.00
C SER A 116 -10.26 10.59 -2.63
N GLU A 117 -9.68 9.40 -2.86
CA GLU A 117 -10.34 8.28 -3.52
C GLU A 117 -11.14 7.38 -2.58
N VAL A 118 -10.99 7.57 -1.27
CA VAL A 118 -11.74 6.83 -0.24
C VAL A 118 -13.02 7.58 0.07
N GLY A 119 -14.15 6.92 -0.18
CA GLY A 119 -15.48 7.34 0.21
C GLY A 119 -15.73 6.99 1.67
N GLY A 120 -16.13 5.75 1.92
CA GLY A 120 -16.28 5.20 3.26
C GLY A 120 -14.97 4.64 3.81
N TYR A 121 -14.75 4.80 5.11
CA TYR A 121 -13.73 4.06 5.84
C TYR A 121 -14.20 3.65 7.23
N LYS A 122 -13.74 2.49 7.72
CA LYS A 122 -14.02 1.98 9.06
C LYS A 122 -12.89 1.11 9.57
N TYR A 123 -12.65 1.15 10.87
CA TYR A 123 -11.81 0.17 11.57
C TYR A 123 -12.69 -0.69 12.47
N TYR A 124 -12.63 -2.01 12.31
CA TYR A 124 -13.37 -2.95 13.13
C TYR A 124 -12.51 -3.43 14.30
N ARG A 125 -13.14 -3.71 15.46
CA ARG A 125 -12.47 -4.26 16.66
C ARG A 125 -11.75 -5.59 16.40
N SER A 126 -12.17 -6.33 15.38
CA SER A 126 -11.53 -7.54 14.86
C SER A 126 -10.22 -7.29 14.10
N GLY A 127 -9.74 -6.04 14.01
CA GLY A 127 -8.42 -5.71 13.49
C GLY A 127 -8.32 -5.48 11.98
N HIS A 128 -9.44 -5.39 11.27
CA HIS A 128 -9.46 -5.11 9.84
C HIS A 128 -10.05 -3.72 9.53
N TYR A 129 -9.57 -3.16 8.43
CA TYR A 129 -10.01 -1.88 7.88
C TYR A 129 -10.90 -2.15 6.69
N HIS A 130 -11.96 -1.36 6.57
CA HIS A 130 -12.82 -1.30 5.40
C HIS A 130 -12.63 0.04 4.71
N ILE A 131 -12.51 0.02 3.39
CA ILE A 131 -12.57 1.21 2.54
C ILE A 131 -13.45 0.97 1.31
N ASP A 132 -14.19 2.00 0.90
CA ASP A 132 -15.05 1.96 -0.29
C ASP A 132 -14.89 3.20 -1.19
N VAL A 133 -15.41 3.14 -2.42
CA VAL A 133 -15.44 4.26 -3.38
C VAL A 133 -16.80 4.98 -3.44
N GLY A 134 -17.61 4.87 -2.38
CA GLY A 134 -18.91 5.54 -2.24
C GLY A 134 -18.78 7.01 -1.85
N PRO A 135 -19.88 7.65 -1.39
CA PRO A 135 -19.83 8.96 -0.75
C PRO A 135 -18.96 8.96 0.50
N ARG A 136 -18.49 10.13 0.91
CA ARG A 136 -17.70 10.25 2.15
C ARG A 136 -18.53 9.94 3.38
N ARG A 137 -18.16 8.89 4.12
CA ARG A 137 -18.88 8.44 5.32
C ARG A 137 -17.98 7.64 6.26
N THR A 138 -18.40 7.52 7.51
CA THR A 138 -17.75 6.74 8.56
C THR A 138 -18.80 6.07 9.42
N TRP A 139 -18.49 4.92 10.00
CA TRP A 139 -19.37 4.19 10.93
C TRP A 139 -18.60 3.48 12.03
#